data_AF-A0A0G4LK48-F1
#
_entry.id   AF-A0A0G4LK48-F1
#
_cell.length_a   1.000
_cell.length_b   1.000
_cell.length_c   1.000
_cell.angle_alpha   90.00
_cell.angle_beta   90.00
_cell.angle_gamma   90.00
#
_symmetry.space_group_name_H-M   'P 1'
#
loop_
_entity.id
_entity.type
_entity.pdbx_description
1 polymer ?
#
loop_
_entity_poly.entity_id
_entity_poly.type
_entity_poly.pdbx_seq_one_letter_code
_entity_poly.pdbx_strand_id
1 'polypeptide(L)'
;MRVGKIFKQGRHMTESSFVNHMRANASRRVPTWELLLILSLPPSSPTARGVPTDYPAIAMSSSDLENPDQLVTSTNPDHPANLIPSLCAKFWTLGWVTGTGGGCSIREDDLVYIAPSGVQKELMKPADIYVLSLAAQEASLKNRTYLRSPPAYKPSQCTPLFLAAFTRRGAGCCIHTHSHWAVLVTLLLESAPGDGKLFEMNNIEQIKGFGRGFQKQGNLGYHDTLRIPVIENTAHEEDLTEFLEAAMDRYPDTYAVLVRRHGVYVWGDNVHKAKTQCESLDYLFQLAVEMKQLGIPWISDIPVVKPTRI
;
A
#
# COMPACT_ATOMS: atom_id res chain seq x y z
N MET A 1 64.16 22.65 -17.54
CA MET A 1 63.06 21.83 -18.11
C MET A 1 61.74 22.36 -17.55
N ARG A 2 60.75 22.54 -18.42
CA ARG A 2 59.56 23.39 -18.23
C ARG A 2 58.51 22.79 -17.30
N VAL A 3 57.96 23.66 -16.46
CA VAL A 3 56.65 23.54 -15.80
C VAL A 3 55.55 23.79 -16.86
N GLY A 4 54.59 22.87 -16.98
CA GLY A 4 53.46 22.98 -17.91
C GLY A 4 52.11 22.96 -17.19
N LYS A 5 51.45 24.14 -17.16
CA LYS A 5 50.02 24.30 -16.82
C LYS A 5 49.15 23.66 -17.90
N ILE A 6 48.07 22.98 -17.52
CA ILE A 6 46.88 22.82 -18.36
C ILE A 6 45.64 23.19 -17.53
N PHE A 7 44.77 23.97 -18.17
CA PHE A 7 43.62 24.69 -17.65
C PHE A 7 42.35 23.82 -17.48
N LYS A 8 41.55 24.24 -16.49
CA LYS A 8 40.08 24.21 -16.34
C LYS A 8 39.22 23.64 -17.48
N GLN A 9 38.27 22.77 -17.10
CA GLN A 9 36.84 22.92 -17.42
C GLN A 9 35.97 22.11 -16.43
N GLY A 10 35.62 22.72 -15.30
CA GLY A 10 34.49 22.26 -14.48
C GLY A 10 33.21 22.90 -15.03
N ARG A 11 32.29 22.09 -15.55
CA ARG A 11 30.93 22.57 -15.82
C ARG A 11 30.18 22.64 -14.49
N HIS A 12 29.97 23.85 -14.00
CA HIS A 12 28.92 24.12 -13.02
C HIS A 12 27.57 23.80 -13.69
N MET A 13 26.88 22.77 -13.21
CA MET A 13 25.44 22.67 -13.41
C MET A 13 24.78 23.71 -12.51
N THR A 14 24.05 24.65 -13.11
CA THR A 14 23.22 25.61 -12.36
C THR A 14 21.93 24.91 -11.90
N GLU A 15 21.38 25.33 -10.76
CA GLU A 15 20.12 24.81 -10.17
C GLU A 15 18.96 24.72 -11.18
N SER A 16 18.96 25.57 -12.21
CA SER A 16 17.99 25.57 -13.31
C SER A 16 17.96 24.27 -14.14
N SER A 17 19.11 23.60 -14.30
CA SER A 17 19.23 22.34 -15.06
C SER A 17 18.52 21.18 -14.37
N PHE A 18 18.60 21.12 -13.04
CA PHE A 18 17.99 20.05 -12.23
C PHE A 18 16.47 20.19 -12.16
N VAL A 19 15.96 21.43 -12.02
CA VAL A 19 14.52 21.74 -12.01
C VAL A 19 13.87 21.42 -13.36
N ASN A 20 14.56 21.67 -14.47
CA ASN A 20 14.03 21.36 -15.80
C ASN A 20 14.00 19.85 -16.10
N HIS A 21 14.91 19.05 -15.52
CA HIS A 21 14.90 17.59 -15.68
C HIS A 21 13.76 16.93 -14.86
N MET A 22 13.46 17.46 -13.67
CA MET A 22 12.31 17.03 -12.86
C MET A 22 10.96 17.35 -13.53
N ARG A 23 10.84 18.51 -14.19
CA ARG A 23 9.64 18.87 -14.97
C ARG A 23 9.38 17.95 -16.17
N ALA A 24 10.41 17.35 -16.76
CA ALA A 24 10.26 16.43 -17.88
C ALA A 24 9.59 15.09 -17.46
N ASN A 25 9.84 14.62 -16.22
CA ASN A 25 9.21 13.39 -15.70
C ASN A 25 7.78 13.60 -15.17
N ALA A 26 7.40 14.83 -14.79
CA ALA A 26 6.03 15.18 -14.40
C ALA A 26 5.04 15.26 -15.58
N SER A 27 5.47 14.98 -16.82
CA SER A 27 4.65 15.13 -18.03
C SER A 27 3.86 13.89 -18.43
N ARG A 28 3.98 12.76 -17.71
CA ARG A 28 3.09 11.59 -17.90
C ARG A 28 1.76 11.81 -17.18
N ARG A 29 0.97 12.75 -17.71
CA ARG A 29 -0.42 12.99 -17.28
C ARG A 29 -1.26 11.74 -17.61
N VAL A 30 -1.79 11.10 -16.59
CA VAL A 30 -2.97 10.25 -16.73
C VAL A 30 -4.17 11.19 -16.97
N PRO A 31 -5.04 10.96 -17.97
CA PRO A 31 -6.19 11.83 -18.21
C PRO A 31 -7.16 11.73 -17.03
N THR A 32 -7.36 12.84 -16.31
CA THR A 32 -8.34 12.99 -15.24
C THR A 32 -9.70 13.36 -15.81
N TRP A 33 -10.56 12.37 -16.12
CA TRP A 33 -11.99 12.64 -16.35
C TRP A 33 -12.98 11.47 -16.08
N GLU A 34 -12.65 10.45 -15.28
CA GLU A 34 -13.64 9.46 -14.79
C GLU A 34 -13.74 9.39 -13.25
N LEU A 35 -13.87 10.54 -12.58
CA LEU A 35 -14.11 10.60 -11.12
C LEU A 35 -15.57 10.98 -10.76
N LEU A 36 -16.51 10.87 -11.69
CA LEU A 36 -17.90 11.32 -11.50
C LEU A 36 -18.97 10.24 -11.71
N LEU A 37 -18.67 9.00 -11.32
CA LEU A 37 -19.63 7.90 -11.20
C LEU A 37 -19.44 7.14 -9.88
N ILE A 38 -19.30 7.88 -8.77
CA ILE A 38 -19.50 7.34 -7.43
C ILE A 38 -20.90 7.78 -7.01
N LEU A 39 -21.89 6.90 -7.21
CA LEU A 39 -23.17 6.81 -6.48
C LEU A 39 -24.13 5.94 -7.32
N SER A 40 -24.12 4.61 -7.12
CA SER A 40 -25.31 3.74 -7.13
C SER A 40 -24.91 2.26 -7.11
N LEU A 41 -24.55 1.75 -5.93
CA LEU A 41 -24.75 0.35 -5.57
C LEU A 41 -25.24 0.30 -4.11
N PRO A 42 -26.13 -0.66 -3.77
CA PRO A 42 -26.88 -0.62 -2.52
C PRO A 42 -25.97 -0.81 -1.30
N PRO A 43 -26.37 -0.28 -0.13
CA PRO A 43 -25.57 -0.36 1.08
C PRO A 43 -25.44 -1.82 1.53
N SER A 44 -24.22 -2.34 1.58
CA SER A 44 -23.92 -3.52 2.37
C SER A 44 -24.08 -3.17 3.85
N SER A 45 -24.98 -3.89 4.54
CA SER A 45 -25.30 -3.73 5.97
C SER A 45 -24.05 -3.73 6.86
N PRO A 46 -23.90 -2.78 7.80
CA PRO A 46 -22.72 -2.66 8.64
C PRO A 46 -22.90 -3.48 9.93
N THR A 47 -22.46 -4.73 9.93
CA THR A 47 -22.12 -5.41 11.20
C THR A 47 -20.71 -4.97 11.59
N ALA A 48 -20.55 -4.38 12.78
CA ALA A 48 -19.25 -4.13 13.38
C ALA A 48 -18.51 -5.48 13.50
N ARG A 49 -17.59 -5.75 12.58
CA ARG A 49 -16.83 -7.01 12.58
C ARG A 49 -15.63 -6.84 13.51
N GLY A 50 -15.63 -7.62 14.59
CA GLY A 50 -14.39 -7.98 15.26
C GLY A 50 -13.43 -8.64 14.27
N VAL A 51 -12.12 -8.62 14.55
CA VAL A 51 -11.22 -9.55 13.87
C VAL A 51 -11.77 -10.96 14.13
N PRO A 52 -12.03 -11.78 13.10
CA PRO A 52 -12.37 -13.18 13.33
C PRO A 52 -11.23 -13.84 14.12
N THR A 53 -11.50 -14.32 15.33
CA THR A 53 -10.53 -15.09 16.13
C THR A 53 -10.42 -16.53 15.63
N ASP A 54 -11.44 -16.98 14.91
CA ASP A 54 -11.49 -18.28 14.23
C ASP A 54 -11.78 -18.04 12.75
N TYR A 55 -10.88 -18.50 11.89
CA TYR A 55 -11.12 -18.62 10.45
C TYR A 55 -11.72 -20.02 10.25
N PRO A 56 -13.04 -20.15 9.99
CA PRO A 56 -13.60 -21.46 9.71
C PRO A 56 -12.90 -21.99 8.47
N ALA A 57 -12.14 -23.07 8.64
CA ALA A 57 -11.42 -23.69 7.54
C ALA A 57 -12.39 -23.99 6.41
N ILE A 58 -12.07 -23.54 5.20
CA ILE A 58 -12.80 -24.02 4.03
C ILE A 58 -12.48 -25.51 3.92
N ALA A 59 -13.51 -26.35 3.93
CA ALA A 59 -13.35 -27.76 3.65
C ALA A 59 -12.82 -27.89 2.22
N MET A 60 -11.52 -28.17 2.08
CA MET A 60 -10.92 -28.42 0.78
C MET A 60 -11.65 -29.59 0.13
N SER A 61 -12.05 -29.42 -1.13
CA SER A 61 -12.62 -30.53 -1.87
C SER A 61 -11.55 -31.60 -2.10
N SER A 62 -11.95 -32.86 -2.27
CA SER A 62 -11.01 -33.93 -2.63
C SER A 62 -10.24 -33.59 -3.92
N SER A 63 -10.88 -32.88 -4.85
CA SER A 63 -10.25 -32.40 -6.09
C SER A 63 -9.18 -31.32 -5.86
N ASP A 64 -9.33 -30.43 -4.88
CA ASP A 64 -8.33 -29.40 -4.58
C ASP A 64 -7.05 -30.02 -3.99
N LEU A 65 -7.20 -31.07 -3.19
CA LEU A 65 -6.08 -31.82 -2.62
C LEU A 65 -5.35 -32.67 -3.66
N GLU A 66 -6.08 -33.19 -4.65
CA GLU A 66 -5.52 -33.97 -5.77
C GLU A 66 -4.86 -33.08 -6.84
N ASN A 67 -5.35 -31.85 -7.05
CA ASN A 67 -4.80 -30.89 -8.00
C ASN A 67 -4.85 -29.44 -7.47
N PRO A 68 -3.81 -29.00 -6.74
CA PRO A 68 -3.74 -27.65 -6.17
C PRO A 68 -3.82 -26.51 -7.20
N ASP A 69 -3.52 -26.74 -8.48
CA ASP A 69 -3.62 -25.71 -9.52
C ASP A 69 -5.07 -25.28 -9.80
N GLN A 70 -6.07 -26.05 -9.35
CA GLN A 70 -7.47 -25.62 -9.40
C GLN A 70 -7.71 -24.34 -8.57
N LEU A 71 -6.96 -24.15 -7.47
CA LEU A 71 -7.06 -22.98 -6.61
C LEU A 71 -6.67 -21.67 -7.30
N VAL A 72 -5.96 -21.73 -8.43
CA VAL A 72 -5.54 -20.56 -9.21
C VAL A 72 -6.14 -20.53 -10.62
N THR A 73 -7.04 -21.47 -10.92
CA THR A 73 -7.69 -21.60 -12.23
C THR A 73 -9.14 -21.13 -12.14
N SER A 74 -9.44 -19.96 -12.69
CA SER A 74 -10.80 -19.43 -12.71
C SER A 74 -11.05 -18.61 -13.96
N THR A 75 -12.27 -18.69 -14.50
CA THR A 75 -12.74 -17.79 -15.58
C THR A 75 -13.24 -16.45 -15.05
N ASN A 76 -13.41 -16.31 -13.73
CA ASN A 76 -13.83 -15.06 -13.11
C ASN A 76 -12.64 -14.07 -13.08
N PRO A 77 -12.72 -12.90 -13.75
CA PRO A 77 -11.64 -11.91 -13.72
C PRO A 77 -11.37 -11.35 -12.32
N ASP A 78 -12.37 -11.35 -11.43
CA ASP A 78 -12.25 -10.85 -10.06
C ASP A 78 -11.70 -11.89 -9.09
N HIS A 79 -11.53 -13.15 -9.52
CA HIS A 79 -10.89 -14.18 -8.71
C HIS A 79 -9.46 -13.73 -8.34
N PRO A 80 -9.01 -13.87 -7.08
CA PRO A 80 -7.72 -13.36 -6.63
C PRO A 80 -6.52 -13.74 -7.51
N ALA A 81 -6.48 -14.96 -8.02
CA ALA A 81 -5.40 -15.42 -8.90
C ALA A 81 -5.33 -14.67 -10.25
N ASN A 82 -6.45 -14.13 -10.74
CA ASN A 82 -6.52 -13.31 -11.95
C ASN A 82 -6.36 -11.82 -11.62
N LEU A 83 -6.94 -11.39 -10.51
CA LEU A 83 -7.00 -9.99 -10.12
C LEU A 83 -5.65 -9.45 -9.64
N ILE A 84 -4.86 -10.24 -8.88
CA ILE A 84 -3.53 -9.82 -8.41
C ILE A 84 -2.60 -9.46 -9.60
N PRO A 85 -2.43 -10.31 -10.63
CA PRO A 85 -1.67 -9.94 -11.83
C PRO A 85 -2.18 -8.66 -12.52
N SER A 86 -3.50 -8.55 -12.70
CA SER A 86 -4.12 -7.38 -13.36
C SER A 86 -3.85 -6.08 -12.59
N LEU A 87 -3.99 -6.12 -11.26
CA LEU A 87 -3.69 -4.98 -10.40
C LEU A 87 -2.21 -4.63 -10.41
N CYS A 88 -1.32 -5.62 -10.29
CA CYS A 88 0.12 -5.40 -10.32
C CYS A 88 0.58 -4.77 -11.64
N ALA A 89 0.01 -5.18 -12.79
CA ALA A 89 0.26 -4.53 -14.07
C ALA A 89 -0.17 -3.05 -14.08
N LYS A 90 -1.33 -2.72 -13.50
CA LYS A 90 -1.78 -1.33 -13.34
C LYS A 90 -0.86 -0.56 -12.39
N PHE A 91 -0.55 -1.11 -11.22
CA PHE A 91 0.33 -0.48 -10.23
C PHE A 91 1.73 -0.21 -10.78
N TRP A 92 2.23 -1.05 -11.68
CA TRP A 92 3.50 -0.81 -12.36
C TRP A 92 3.45 0.46 -13.21
N THR A 93 2.34 0.72 -13.91
CA THR A 93 2.16 1.96 -14.70
C THR A 93 2.12 3.22 -13.82
N LEU A 94 1.69 3.10 -12.56
CA LEU A 94 1.70 4.16 -11.56
C LEU A 94 3.08 4.35 -10.91
N GLY A 95 4.04 3.44 -11.15
CA GLY A 95 5.35 3.46 -10.51
C GLY A 95 5.36 2.86 -9.09
N TRP A 96 4.31 2.17 -8.67
CA TRP A 96 4.17 1.65 -7.31
C TRP A 96 4.91 0.33 -7.07
N VAL A 97 5.06 -0.50 -8.10
CA VAL A 97 5.62 -1.86 -8.02
C VAL A 97 6.76 -2.08 -9.02
N THR A 98 7.63 -1.08 -9.18
CA THR A 98 8.78 -1.12 -10.09
C THR A 98 9.93 -1.95 -9.52
N GLY A 99 10.80 -2.48 -10.38
CA GLY A 99 12.03 -3.16 -9.94
C GLY A 99 11.77 -4.41 -9.10
N THR A 100 10.67 -5.12 -9.37
CA THR A 100 10.19 -6.31 -8.64
C THR A 100 9.71 -6.09 -7.20
N GLY A 101 9.79 -4.86 -6.69
CA GLY A 101 9.31 -4.46 -5.36
C GLY A 101 7.80 -4.24 -5.31
N GLY A 102 7.24 -4.21 -4.11
CA GLY A 102 5.80 -4.05 -3.88
C GLY A 102 4.94 -5.22 -4.39
N GLY A 103 3.63 -5.03 -4.33
CA GLY A 103 2.64 -6.01 -4.79
C GLY A 103 1.35 -5.89 -4.02
N CYS A 104 0.47 -6.87 -4.18
CA CYS A 104 -0.71 -7.01 -3.34
C CYS A 104 -0.96 -8.48 -2.99
N SER A 105 -1.69 -8.67 -1.90
CA SER A 105 -2.24 -9.96 -1.49
C SER A 105 -3.72 -9.79 -1.20
N ILE A 106 -4.51 -10.76 -1.63
CA ILE A 106 -5.96 -10.78 -1.47
C ILE A 106 -6.32 -11.98 -0.63
N ARG A 107 -7.22 -11.78 0.33
CA ARG A 107 -7.83 -12.83 1.13
C ARG A 107 -9.27 -13.03 0.67
N GLU A 108 -9.61 -14.27 0.38
CA GLU A 108 -10.96 -14.73 0.12
C GLU A 108 -11.30 -15.78 1.17
N ASP A 109 -12.13 -15.39 2.15
CA ASP A 109 -12.45 -16.17 3.33
C ASP A 109 -11.20 -16.66 4.08
N ASP A 110 -10.91 -17.96 4.03
CA ASP A 110 -9.75 -18.59 4.65
C ASP A 110 -8.50 -18.60 3.74
N LEU A 111 -8.68 -18.43 2.43
CA LEU A 111 -7.60 -18.51 1.47
C LEU A 111 -6.91 -17.16 1.28
N VAL A 112 -5.58 -17.19 1.26
CA VAL A 112 -4.73 -16.02 1.02
C VAL A 112 -3.90 -16.25 -0.23
N TYR A 113 -4.04 -15.33 -1.18
CA TYR A 113 -3.38 -15.35 -2.48
C TYR A 113 -2.20 -14.38 -2.47
N ILE A 114 -1.03 -14.88 -2.84
CA ILE A 114 0.24 -14.15 -2.68
C ILE A 114 1.02 -14.20 -3.99
N ALA A 115 1.49 -13.04 -4.43
CA ALA A 115 2.42 -12.94 -5.54
C ALA A 115 3.78 -13.59 -5.21
N PRO A 116 4.49 -14.15 -6.20
CA PRO A 116 5.85 -14.62 -6.01
C PRO A 116 6.84 -13.45 -5.82
N SER A 117 7.93 -13.73 -5.13
CA SER A 117 9.06 -12.80 -5.00
C SER A 117 9.87 -12.70 -6.29
N GLY A 118 10.49 -11.53 -6.52
CA GLY A 118 11.48 -11.33 -7.58
C GLY A 118 10.96 -11.35 -9.04
N VAL A 119 9.65 -11.52 -9.26
CA VAL A 119 9.08 -11.45 -10.61
C VAL A 119 8.80 -10.00 -11.03
N GLN A 120 8.85 -9.77 -12.35
CA GLN A 120 8.28 -8.58 -12.99
C GLN A 120 6.77 -8.57 -12.74
N LYS A 121 6.30 -7.60 -11.94
CA LYS A 121 4.96 -7.59 -11.37
C LYS A 121 3.88 -7.43 -12.43
N GLU A 122 4.22 -6.75 -13.53
CA GLU A 122 3.39 -6.52 -14.71
C GLU A 122 3.30 -7.71 -15.68
N LEU A 123 4.18 -8.71 -15.53
CA LEU A 123 4.20 -9.92 -16.38
C LEU A 123 3.75 -11.18 -15.65
N MET A 124 3.31 -11.04 -14.40
CA MET A 124 2.84 -12.13 -13.56
C MET A 124 1.63 -12.82 -14.19
N LYS A 125 1.55 -14.14 -14.03
CA LYS A 125 0.43 -14.96 -14.50
C LYS A 125 -0.32 -15.56 -13.31
N PRO A 126 -1.60 -15.96 -13.48
CA PRO A 126 -2.35 -16.65 -12.43
C PRO A 126 -1.63 -17.90 -11.90
N ALA A 127 -0.98 -18.66 -12.79
CA ALA A 127 -0.21 -19.85 -12.44
C ALA A 127 1.04 -19.57 -11.58
N ASP A 128 1.42 -18.31 -11.40
CA ASP A 128 2.56 -17.91 -10.56
C ASP A 128 2.14 -17.64 -9.10
N ILE A 129 0.83 -17.62 -8.80
CA ILE A 129 0.29 -17.26 -7.50
C ILE A 129 0.45 -18.40 -6.48
N TYR A 130 0.85 -18.03 -5.26
CA TYR A 130 0.82 -18.89 -4.09
C TYR A 130 -0.54 -18.83 -3.42
N VAL A 131 -0.95 -19.95 -2.82
CA VAL A 131 -2.16 -20.04 -2.00
C VAL A 131 -1.84 -20.69 -0.67
N LEU A 132 -2.28 -20.07 0.42
CA LEU A 132 -2.26 -20.65 1.76
C LEU A 132 -3.65 -20.52 2.41
N SER A 133 -3.93 -21.35 3.41
CA SER A 133 -5.12 -21.24 4.27
C SER A 133 -4.70 -20.63 5.61
N LEU A 134 -5.41 -19.62 6.12
CA LEU A 134 -5.12 -19.02 7.43
C LEU A 134 -5.36 -20.00 8.57
N ALA A 135 -6.45 -20.76 8.51
CA ALA A 135 -6.82 -21.77 9.49
C ALA A 135 -5.79 -22.91 9.58
N ALA A 136 -5.10 -23.21 8.48
CA ALA A 136 -4.03 -24.21 8.44
C ALA A 136 -2.67 -23.69 8.92
N GLN A 137 -2.53 -22.39 9.22
CA GLN A 137 -1.29 -21.84 9.74
C GLN A 137 -1.18 -22.03 11.25
N GLU A 138 0.04 -22.23 11.72
CA GLU A 138 0.34 -22.10 13.15
C GLU A 138 0.15 -20.64 13.61
N ALA A 139 -0.23 -20.45 14.87
CA ALA A 139 -0.42 -19.11 15.45
C ALA A 139 0.83 -18.20 15.33
N SER A 140 2.03 -18.79 15.24
CA SER A 140 3.28 -18.04 15.08
C SER A 140 3.49 -17.46 13.68
N LEU A 141 2.82 -18.02 12.65
CA LEU A 141 2.99 -17.71 11.23
C LEU A 141 4.45 -17.78 10.71
N LYS A 142 5.38 -18.36 11.50
CA LYS A 142 6.81 -18.48 11.15
C LYS A 142 7.02 -19.57 10.09
N ASN A 143 6.40 -20.73 10.29
CA ASN A 143 6.40 -21.82 9.31
C ASN A 143 5.11 -21.77 8.50
N ARG A 144 5.21 -21.37 7.24
CA ARG A 144 4.05 -21.18 6.37
C ARG A 144 3.75 -22.45 5.58
N THR A 145 2.54 -22.97 5.72
CA THR A 145 2.04 -24.09 4.94
C THR A 145 1.30 -23.55 3.73
N TYR A 146 1.83 -23.80 2.54
CA TYR A 146 1.18 -23.42 1.29
C TYR A 146 0.36 -24.60 0.77
N LEU A 147 -0.91 -24.35 0.48
CA LEU A 147 -1.77 -25.29 -0.23
C LEU A 147 -1.32 -25.45 -1.68
N ARG A 148 -0.80 -24.35 -2.26
CA ARG A 148 -0.29 -24.32 -3.63
C ARG A 148 0.95 -23.44 -3.73
N SER A 149 1.98 -23.96 -4.38
CA SER A 149 3.22 -23.24 -4.70
C SER A 149 3.57 -23.39 -6.19
N PRO A 150 3.92 -22.31 -6.91
CA PRO A 150 4.47 -22.42 -8.27
C PRO A 150 5.83 -23.15 -8.27
N PRO A 151 6.17 -23.87 -9.35
CA PRO A 151 7.37 -24.70 -9.41
C PRO A 151 8.69 -23.91 -9.44
N ALA A 152 8.68 -22.66 -9.91
CA ALA A 152 9.90 -21.93 -10.26
C ALA A 152 10.20 -20.71 -9.38
N TYR A 153 9.34 -20.41 -8.40
CA TYR A 153 9.45 -19.16 -7.63
C TYR A 153 9.57 -19.41 -6.13
N LYS A 154 9.81 -18.31 -5.40
CA LYS A 154 9.72 -18.25 -3.94
C LYS A 154 8.54 -17.36 -3.55
N PRO A 155 7.89 -17.57 -2.40
CA PRO A 155 6.82 -16.70 -1.93
C PRO A 155 7.36 -15.28 -1.66
N SER A 156 6.47 -14.28 -1.73
CA SER A 156 6.83 -12.88 -1.43
C SER A 156 7.46 -12.75 -0.03
N GLN A 157 8.48 -11.91 0.10
CA GLN A 157 9.05 -11.54 1.39
C GLN A 157 8.10 -10.67 2.22
N CYS A 158 7.13 -10.02 1.56
CA CYS A 158 6.05 -9.26 2.22
C CYS A 158 4.99 -10.14 2.90
N THR A 159 5.08 -11.47 2.75
CA THR A 159 4.04 -12.40 3.24
C THR A 159 3.71 -12.20 4.72
N PRO A 160 4.67 -12.13 5.66
CA PRO A 160 4.36 -11.91 7.07
C PRO A 160 3.59 -10.60 7.32
N LEU A 161 3.91 -9.53 6.59
CA LEU A 161 3.28 -8.22 6.71
C LEU A 161 1.84 -8.24 6.18
N PHE A 162 1.59 -8.95 5.08
CA PHE A 162 0.23 -9.17 4.58
C PHE A 162 -0.61 -9.99 5.55
N LEU A 163 -0.04 -11.06 6.11
CA LEU A 163 -0.72 -11.89 7.10
C LEU A 163 -1.07 -11.07 8.34
N ALA A 164 -0.18 -10.20 8.83
CA ALA A 164 -0.48 -9.29 9.94
C ALA A 164 -1.69 -8.39 9.65
N ALA A 165 -1.83 -7.85 8.42
CA ALA A 165 -3.03 -7.10 8.06
C ALA A 165 -4.31 -7.96 8.09
N PHE A 166 -4.24 -9.21 7.63
CA PHE A 166 -5.39 -10.12 7.64
C PHE A 166 -5.77 -10.57 9.06
N THR A 167 -4.79 -10.90 9.90
CA THR A 167 -4.99 -11.45 11.25
C THR A 167 -5.16 -10.39 12.33
N ARG A 168 -4.55 -9.21 12.19
CA ARG A 168 -4.70 -8.13 13.18
C ARG A 168 -5.83 -7.17 12.83
N ARG A 169 -6.18 -7.03 11.55
CA ARG A 169 -7.16 -6.01 11.09
C ARG A 169 -8.33 -6.60 10.30
N GLY A 170 -8.40 -7.92 10.16
CA GLY A 170 -9.49 -8.58 9.43
C GLY A 170 -9.55 -8.18 7.95
N ALA A 171 -8.45 -7.67 7.38
CA ALA A 171 -8.43 -7.13 6.03
C ALA A 171 -8.79 -8.21 4.99
N GLY A 172 -9.34 -7.76 3.85
CA GLY A 172 -9.57 -8.59 2.66
C GLY A 172 -8.52 -8.37 1.57
N CYS A 173 -7.78 -7.26 1.64
CA CYS A 173 -6.68 -6.98 0.73
C CYS A 173 -5.62 -6.14 1.43
N CYS A 174 -4.35 -6.42 1.14
CA CYS A 174 -3.23 -5.58 1.51
C CYS A 174 -2.35 -5.29 0.29
N ILE A 175 -1.98 -4.02 0.13
CA ILE A 175 -1.17 -3.49 -0.97
C ILE A 175 0.12 -2.94 -0.37
N HIS A 176 1.24 -3.32 -0.96
CA HIS A 176 2.54 -2.77 -0.66
C HIS A 176 3.07 -2.02 -1.88
N THR A 177 3.47 -0.77 -1.70
CA THR A 177 4.08 0.02 -2.77
C THR A 177 5.46 0.52 -2.37
N HIS A 178 6.34 0.61 -3.36
CA HIS A 178 7.61 1.34 -3.29
C HIS A 178 7.47 2.71 -3.95
N SER A 179 6.31 3.37 -3.75
CA SER A 179 6.08 4.70 -4.32
C SER A 179 7.17 5.66 -3.87
N HIS A 180 7.73 6.40 -4.83
CA HIS A 180 8.72 7.42 -4.53
C HIS A 180 8.14 8.56 -3.68
N TRP A 181 6.83 8.82 -3.75
CA TRP A 181 6.16 9.80 -2.89
C TRP A 181 6.12 9.34 -1.44
N ALA A 182 5.78 8.07 -1.20
CA ALA A 182 5.83 7.47 0.13
C ALA A 182 7.25 7.57 0.71
N VAL A 183 8.28 7.19 -0.08
CA VAL A 183 9.69 7.29 0.31
C VAL A 183 10.08 8.72 0.66
N LEU A 184 9.77 9.70 -0.20
CA LEU A 184 10.12 11.10 0.02
C LEU A 184 9.47 11.67 1.27
N VAL A 185 8.20 11.38 1.53
CA VAL A 185 7.53 11.83 2.77
C VAL A 185 8.24 11.27 4.00
N THR A 186 8.67 10.01 3.97
CA THR A 186 9.43 9.45 5.10
C THR A 186 10.77 10.18 5.30
N LEU A 187 11.45 10.59 4.24
CA LEU A 187 12.70 11.35 4.34
C LEU A 187 12.48 12.80 4.84
N LEU A 188 11.39 13.43 4.42
CA LEU A 188 11.00 14.76 4.92
C LEU A 188 10.71 14.72 6.42
N LEU A 189 10.02 13.68 6.89
CA LEU A 189 9.77 13.46 8.32
C LEU A 189 11.07 13.17 9.11
N GLU A 190 12.01 12.42 8.53
CA GLU A 190 13.31 12.12 9.16
C GLU A 190 14.18 13.38 9.36
N SER A 191 14.08 14.33 8.42
CA SER A 191 14.84 15.60 8.44
C SER A 191 14.14 16.74 9.19
N ALA A 192 12.86 16.59 9.53
CA ALA A 192 12.10 17.59 10.25
C ALA A 192 12.37 17.53 11.77
N PRO A 193 12.22 18.65 12.50
CA PRO A 193 12.23 18.61 13.97
C PRO A 193 11.09 17.73 14.50
N GLY A 194 11.39 16.84 15.45
CA GLY A 194 10.41 15.91 16.04
C GLY A 194 10.96 14.48 16.09
N ASP A 195 10.09 13.51 16.37
CA ASP A 195 10.48 12.08 16.33
C ASP A 195 10.40 11.48 14.93
N GLY A 196 9.73 12.15 13.99
CA GLY A 196 9.57 11.73 12.59
C GLY A 196 8.73 10.46 12.41
N LYS A 197 8.01 10.01 13.45
CA LYS A 197 7.31 8.70 13.49
C LYS A 197 5.85 8.74 13.05
N LEU A 198 5.34 9.92 12.70
CA LEU A 198 3.94 10.09 12.31
C LEU A 198 3.84 11.08 11.14
N PHE A 199 3.21 10.64 10.06
CA PHE A 199 2.74 11.53 9.01
C PHE A 199 1.36 12.07 9.41
N GLU A 200 1.20 13.39 9.43
CA GLU A 200 -0.06 14.04 9.72
C GLU A 200 -0.40 15.08 8.63
N MET A 201 -1.65 15.06 8.17
CA MET A 201 -2.18 16.03 7.20
C MET A 201 -3.67 16.25 7.46
N ASN A 202 -4.15 17.49 7.35
CA ASN A 202 -5.57 17.83 7.49
C ASN A 202 -6.05 18.72 6.34
N ASN A 203 -7.37 18.94 6.26
CA ASN A 203 -7.97 19.93 5.35
C ASN A 203 -7.74 19.66 3.86
N ILE A 204 -7.69 18.37 3.46
CA ILE A 204 -7.60 17.93 2.06
C ILE A 204 -8.74 16.96 1.75
N GLU A 205 -9.39 17.13 0.60
CA GLU A 205 -10.58 16.37 0.22
C GLU A 205 -10.35 14.84 0.15
N GLN A 206 -9.15 14.42 -0.26
CA GLN A 206 -8.76 12.99 -0.33
C GLN A 206 -8.79 12.29 1.04
N ILE A 207 -8.78 13.02 2.16
CA ILE A 207 -8.90 12.44 3.51
C ILE A 207 -10.24 11.73 3.71
N LYS A 208 -11.28 12.10 2.96
CA LYS A 208 -12.60 11.43 3.01
C LYS A 208 -12.59 10.00 2.49
N GLY A 209 -11.51 9.57 1.82
CA GLY A 209 -11.31 8.20 1.36
C GLY A 209 -11.02 7.21 2.50
N PHE A 210 -10.68 7.69 3.70
CA PHE A 210 -10.31 6.85 4.83
C PHE A 210 -11.47 6.63 5.79
N GLY A 211 -11.58 5.41 6.32
CA GLY A 211 -12.48 5.13 7.43
C GLY A 211 -12.03 5.88 8.68
N ARG A 212 -12.95 6.07 9.64
CA ARG A 212 -12.60 6.66 10.96
C ARG A 212 -11.69 5.78 11.81
N GLY A 213 -11.48 4.53 11.39
CA GLY A 213 -10.60 3.60 12.05
C GLY A 213 -11.18 2.20 12.18
N PHE A 214 -10.35 1.28 12.65
CA PHE A 214 -10.75 -0.11 12.85
C PHE A 214 -11.98 -0.20 13.77
N GLN A 215 -12.98 -0.99 13.37
CA GLN A 215 -14.27 -1.18 14.07
C GLN A 215 -15.16 0.08 14.20
N LYS A 216 -14.80 1.21 13.59
CA LYS A 216 -15.60 2.44 13.60
C LYS A 216 -16.43 2.57 12.31
N GLN A 217 -17.58 3.22 12.43
CA GLN A 217 -18.45 3.50 11.29
C GLN A 217 -18.20 4.90 10.72
N GLY A 218 -18.28 5.00 9.40
CA GLY A 218 -18.12 6.24 8.65
C GLY A 218 -16.68 6.54 8.26
N ASN A 219 -16.52 7.60 7.47
CA ASN A 219 -15.24 8.07 6.97
C ASN A 219 -14.80 9.33 7.72
N LEU A 220 -13.51 9.64 7.61
CA LEU A 220 -12.99 10.94 7.99
C LEU A 220 -13.66 12.04 7.13
N GLY A 221 -13.82 13.21 7.72
CA GLY A 221 -14.26 14.42 7.05
C GLY A 221 -13.08 15.21 6.48
N TYR A 222 -13.41 16.24 5.68
CA TYR A 222 -12.44 17.18 5.13
C TYR A 222 -11.55 17.84 6.21
N HIS A 223 -12.13 18.20 7.36
CA HIS A 223 -11.43 18.87 8.46
C HIS A 223 -10.69 17.92 9.41
N ASP A 224 -10.83 16.60 9.24
CA ASP A 224 -10.16 15.64 10.10
C ASP A 224 -8.66 15.54 9.74
N THR A 225 -7.85 15.20 10.74
CA THR A 225 -6.41 14.93 10.54
C THR A 225 -6.19 13.45 10.26
N LEU A 226 -5.70 13.13 9.06
CA LEU A 226 -5.19 11.81 8.74
C LEU A 226 -3.85 11.56 9.45
N ARG A 227 -3.68 10.38 10.02
CA ARG A 227 -2.48 9.97 10.76
C ARG A 227 -1.96 8.62 10.28
N ILE A 228 -0.78 8.60 9.68
CA ILE A 228 -0.13 7.37 9.19
C ILE A 228 1.20 7.16 9.94
N PRO A 229 1.34 6.10 10.74
CA PRO A 229 2.58 5.83 11.45
C PRO A 229 3.72 5.52 10.48
N VAL A 230 4.93 5.90 10.89
CA VAL A 230 6.18 5.59 10.19
C VAL A 230 7.04 4.69 11.07
N ILE A 231 7.42 3.54 10.53
CA ILE A 231 8.39 2.63 11.15
C ILE A 231 9.72 2.70 10.41
N GLU A 232 10.78 2.35 11.11
CA GLU A 232 12.12 2.25 10.52
C GLU A 232 12.26 0.97 9.70
N ASN A 233 13.04 1.04 8.63
CA ASN A 233 13.32 -0.12 7.81
C ASN A 233 14.36 -1.03 8.47
N THR A 234 14.32 -2.32 8.16
CA THR A 234 15.28 -3.32 8.62
C THR A 234 15.93 -4.01 7.41
N ALA A 235 17.08 -4.65 7.62
CA ALA A 235 17.77 -5.39 6.55
C ALA A 235 17.02 -6.68 6.16
N HIS A 236 16.27 -7.26 7.09
CA HIS A 236 15.45 -8.45 6.87
C HIS A 236 13.98 -8.08 7.03
N GLU A 237 13.20 -8.32 5.97
CA GLU A 237 11.79 -7.91 5.90
C GLU A 237 10.93 -8.61 6.97
N GLU A 238 11.29 -9.82 7.39
CA GLU A 238 10.55 -10.54 8.43
C GLU A 238 10.60 -9.79 9.78
N ASP A 239 11.70 -9.09 10.08
CA ASP A 239 11.86 -8.28 11.29
C ASP A 239 10.92 -7.06 11.29
N LEU A 240 10.42 -6.60 10.13
CA LEU A 240 9.45 -5.50 10.05
C LEU A 240 8.11 -5.87 10.67
N THR A 241 7.77 -7.16 10.73
CA THR A 241 6.46 -7.63 11.15
C THR A 241 6.12 -7.16 12.57
N GLU A 242 7.05 -7.31 13.51
CA GLU A 242 6.83 -6.90 14.91
C GLU A 242 6.61 -5.38 15.02
N PHE A 243 7.35 -4.58 14.25
CA PHE A 243 7.19 -3.12 14.23
C PHE A 243 5.89 -2.68 13.57
N LEU A 244 5.48 -3.37 12.50
CA LEU A 244 4.21 -3.14 11.83
C LEU A 244 3.04 -3.45 12.78
N GLU A 245 3.08 -4.58 13.47
CA GLU A 245 2.06 -4.96 14.44
C GLU A 245 2.00 -3.99 15.63
N ALA A 246 3.15 -3.57 16.16
CA ALA A 246 3.21 -2.57 17.22
C ALA A 246 2.65 -1.21 16.76
N ALA A 247 2.91 -0.82 15.51
CA ALA A 247 2.35 0.40 14.92
C ALA A 247 0.83 0.28 14.75
N MET A 248 0.34 -0.87 14.27
CA MET A 248 -1.08 -1.18 14.21
C MET A 248 -1.72 -1.01 15.59
N ASP A 249 -1.17 -1.64 16.64
CA ASP A 249 -1.76 -1.62 17.99
C ASP A 249 -1.74 -0.21 18.63
N ARG A 250 -0.69 0.57 18.37
CA ARG A 250 -0.59 1.97 18.84
C ARG A 250 -1.53 2.90 18.09
N TYR A 251 -1.77 2.65 16.81
CA TYR A 251 -2.61 3.46 15.93
C TYR A 251 -3.77 2.62 15.40
N PRO A 252 -4.76 2.26 16.25
CA PRO A 252 -5.85 1.35 15.86
C PRO A 252 -6.71 1.89 14.71
N ASP A 253 -6.72 3.21 14.52
CA ASP A 253 -7.49 3.86 13.47
C ASP A 253 -6.76 3.93 12.11
N THR A 254 -5.51 3.47 12.03
CA THR A 254 -4.75 3.52 10.79
C THR A 254 -5.10 2.37 9.85
N TYR A 255 -5.00 2.66 8.56
CA TYR A 255 -5.13 1.68 7.47
C TYR A 255 -3.83 1.48 6.70
N ALA A 256 -2.76 2.14 7.15
CA ALA A 256 -1.46 2.03 6.52
C ALA A 256 -0.32 2.22 7.50
N VAL A 257 0.85 1.70 7.13
CA VAL A 257 2.13 1.99 7.79
C VAL A 257 3.14 2.37 6.72
N LEU A 258 3.77 3.52 6.90
CA LEU A 258 4.93 3.92 6.12
C LEU A 258 6.17 3.21 6.67
N VAL A 259 7.01 2.70 5.78
CA VAL A 259 8.32 2.14 6.12
C VAL A 259 9.38 3.08 5.57
N ARG A 260 10.17 3.68 6.46
CA ARG A 260 11.19 4.69 6.13
C ARG A 260 12.09 4.20 4.99
N ARG A 261 12.34 5.04 3.98
CA ARG A 261 13.25 4.72 2.86
C ARG A 261 12.86 3.45 2.07
N HIS A 262 11.61 3.00 2.17
CA HIS A 262 11.14 1.76 1.56
C HIS A 262 9.81 1.97 0.82
N GLY A 263 8.76 2.36 1.53
CA GLY A 263 7.43 2.41 0.92
C GLY A 263 6.29 2.48 1.92
N VAL A 264 5.13 1.95 1.55
CA VAL A 264 3.93 1.90 2.40
C VAL A 264 3.22 0.56 2.27
N TYR A 265 2.66 0.08 3.38
CA TYR A 265 1.70 -1.01 3.45
C TYR A 265 0.32 -0.43 3.71
N VAL A 266 -0.68 -0.78 2.90
CA VAL A 266 -2.06 -0.28 2.99
C VAL A 266 -3.02 -1.46 2.99
N TRP A 267 -4.02 -1.48 3.86
CA TRP A 267 -4.98 -2.58 3.93
C TRP A 267 -6.42 -2.07 4.00
N GLY A 268 -7.36 -2.88 3.52
CA GLY A 268 -8.77 -2.57 3.59
C GLY A 268 -9.64 -3.82 3.64
N ASP A 269 -10.92 -3.64 3.98
CA ASP A 269 -11.88 -4.75 4.12
C ASP A 269 -12.04 -5.56 2.83
N ASN A 270 -11.73 -4.95 1.68
CA ASN A 270 -11.74 -5.57 0.36
C ASN A 270 -10.75 -4.83 -0.56
N VAL A 271 -10.55 -5.39 -1.75
CA VAL A 271 -9.67 -4.85 -2.78
C VAL A 271 -10.01 -3.41 -3.15
N HIS A 272 -11.30 -3.09 -3.30
CA HIS A 272 -11.75 -1.74 -3.66
C HIS A 272 -11.30 -0.73 -2.60
N LYS A 273 -11.57 -0.99 -1.31
CA LYS A 273 -11.15 -0.10 -0.22
C LYS A 273 -9.64 0.03 -0.12
N ALA A 274 -8.91 -1.08 -0.14
CA ALA A 274 -7.44 -1.05 -0.05
C ALA A 274 -6.83 -0.23 -1.20
N LYS A 275 -7.31 -0.44 -2.43
CA LYS A 275 -6.87 0.28 -3.62
C LYS A 275 -7.19 1.77 -3.53
N THR A 276 -8.43 2.15 -3.24
CA THR A 276 -8.82 3.56 -3.14
C THR A 276 -8.04 4.29 -2.05
N GLN A 277 -7.84 3.66 -0.89
CA GLN A 277 -7.02 4.24 0.18
C GLN A 277 -5.56 4.40 -0.25
N CYS A 278 -5.01 3.42 -0.97
CA CYS A 278 -3.65 3.50 -1.50
C CYS A 278 -3.50 4.64 -2.51
N GLU A 279 -4.48 4.84 -3.40
CA GLU A 279 -4.52 5.97 -4.35
C GLU A 279 -4.61 7.31 -3.62
N SER A 280 -5.49 7.43 -2.63
CA SER A 280 -5.61 8.64 -1.81
C SER A 280 -4.33 8.93 -1.01
N LEU A 281 -3.66 7.91 -0.46
CA LEU A 281 -2.38 8.09 0.23
C LEU A 281 -1.30 8.58 -0.71
N ASP A 282 -1.14 7.95 -1.88
CA ASP A 282 -0.11 8.34 -2.84
C ASP A 282 -0.30 9.79 -3.32
N TYR A 283 -1.55 10.19 -3.56
CA TYR A 283 -1.91 11.58 -3.84
C TYR A 283 -1.50 12.52 -2.68
N LEU A 284 -1.86 12.17 -1.45
CA LEU A 284 -1.56 12.99 -0.27
C LEU A 284 -0.05 13.10 -0.03
N PHE A 285 0.70 12.03 -0.30
CA PHE A 285 2.16 12.04 -0.18
C PHE A 285 2.81 12.94 -1.23
N GLN A 286 2.36 12.85 -2.50
CA GLN A 286 2.82 13.77 -3.54
C GLN A 286 2.54 15.22 -3.14
N LEU A 287 1.30 15.51 -2.75
CA LEU A 287 0.88 16.85 -2.35
C LEU A 287 1.68 17.35 -1.14
N ALA A 288 1.95 16.50 -0.15
CA ALA A 288 2.76 16.84 1.01
C ALA A 288 4.19 17.25 0.61
N VAL A 289 4.82 16.52 -0.32
CA VAL A 289 6.14 16.88 -0.86
C VAL A 289 6.10 18.24 -1.57
N GLU A 290 5.11 18.45 -2.44
CA GLU A 290 4.95 19.71 -3.18
C GLU A 290 4.65 20.89 -2.24
N MET A 291 3.77 20.72 -1.26
CA MET A 291 3.49 21.70 -0.21
C MET A 291 4.75 22.09 0.55
N LYS A 292 5.58 21.11 0.93
CA LYS A 292 6.85 21.37 1.62
C LYS A 292 7.81 22.20 0.75
N GLN A 293 7.91 21.91 -0.54
CA GLN A 293 8.72 22.69 -1.48
C GLN A 293 8.24 24.14 -1.62
N LEU A 294 6.92 24.36 -1.50
CA LEU A 294 6.30 25.69 -1.58
C LEU A 294 6.22 26.41 -0.22
N GLY A 295 6.74 25.81 0.86
CA GLY A 295 6.64 26.39 2.21
C GLY A 295 5.24 26.38 2.82
N ILE A 296 4.35 25.52 2.32
CA ILE A 296 2.97 25.36 2.82
C ILE A 296 2.95 24.26 3.90
N PRO A 297 2.39 24.52 5.10
CA PRO A 297 2.33 23.52 6.17
C PRO A 297 1.30 22.42 5.87
N TRP A 298 1.59 21.17 6.25
CA TRP A 298 0.67 20.03 6.10
C TRP A 298 -0.52 20.08 7.04
N ILE A 299 -0.36 20.78 8.17
CA ILE A 299 -1.39 21.04 9.16
C ILE A 299 -1.73 22.52 9.11
N SER A 300 -3.02 22.81 9.03
CA SER A 300 -3.54 24.16 9.02
C SER A 300 -4.81 24.26 9.87
N ASP A 301 -5.05 25.46 10.41
CA ASP A 301 -6.32 25.81 11.04
C ASP A 301 -7.14 26.62 10.04
N ILE A 302 -8.12 25.97 9.40
CA ILE A 302 -9.02 26.65 8.46
C ILE A 302 -10.38 26.92 9.12
N PRO A 303 -10.97 28.11 8.93
CA PRO A 303 -12.31 28.39 9.40
C PRO A 303 -13.35 27.47 8.74
N VAL A 304 -14.22 26.85 9.54
CA VAL A 304 -15.34 26.05 9.02
C VAL A 304 -16.41 27.00 8.47
N VAL A 305 -16.51 27.07 7.14
CA VAL A 305 -17.57 27.84 6.47
C VAL A 305 -18.81 26.95 6.34
N LYS A 306 -19.79 27.13 7.22
CA LYS A 306 -21.10 26.47 7.11
C LYS A 306 -22.01 27.33 6.23
N PRO A 307 -22.72 26.77 5.23
CA PRO A 307 -23.76 27.50 4.54
C PRO A 307 -24.81 27.95 5.56
N THR A 308 -25.15 29.24 5.56
CA THR A 308 -26.32 29.75 6.29
C THR A 308 -27.55 29.17 5.60
N ARG A 309 -28.09 28.08 6.13
CA ARG A 309 -29.38 27.55 5.66
C ARG A 309 -30.46 28.47 6.24
N ILE A 310 -31.02 29.33 5.40
CA ILE A 310 -32.26 30.07 5.64
C ILE A 310 -33.42 29.09 5.52
#